data_AF-A0A7S9LAP2-F1
#
_entry.id   AF-A0A7S9LAP2-F1
#
_cell.length_a   1.000
_cell.length_b   1.000
_cell.length_c   1.000
_cell.angle_alpha   90.00
_cell.angle_beta   90.00
_cell.angle_gamma   90.00
#
_symmetry.space_group_name_H-M   'P 1'
#
loop_
_entity.id
_entity.type
_entity.pdbx_description
1 polymer ?
#
loop_
_entity_poly.entity_id
_entity_poly.type
_entity_poly.pdbx_seq_one_letter_code
_entity_poly.pdbx_strand_id
1 'polypeptide(L)'
;MSEMNLTVGSHIYEAGVRHVNNEIFIEGIIYGIVDGEPVDGDRMTTHRLRKAWVEDMGIGLLDSQGNRYCVIDYDEMQEFVAQNLHLLFGLAYLGGRSV
;
A
#
# COMPACT_ATOMS: atom_id res chain seq x y z
N MET A 1 22.27 -12.60 10.49
CA MET A 1 21.04 -11.81 10.36
C MET A 1 21.41 -10.59 9.54
N SER A 2 21.19 -10.63 8.22
CA SER A 2 21.42 -9.43 7.41
C SER A 2 20.29 -8.46 7.71
N GLU A 3 20.63 -7.21 7.97
CA GLU A 3 19.69 -6.09 7.93
C GLU A 3 18.92 -6.18 6.61
N MET A 4 17.66 -6.60 6.68
CA MET A 4 16.72 -6.33 5.60
C MET A 4 16.67 -4.81 5.54
N ASN A 5 17.19 -4.22 4.46
CA ASN A 5 16.99 -2.81 4.16
C ASN A 5 15.48 -2.53 4.26
N LEU A 6 15.07 -1.89 5.35
CA LEU A 6 13.69 -1.48 5.65
C LEU A 6 13.28 -0.25 4.84
N THR A 7 13.92 -0.01 3.71
CA THR A 7 13.56 1.09 2.82
C THR A 7 12.26 0.71 2.12
N VAL A 8 11.17 1.34 2.55
CA VAL A 8 9.96 1.52 1.73
C VAL A 8 10.40 1.83 0.30
N GLY A 9 9.93 1.04 -0.67
CA GLY A 9 10.33 1.21 -2.07
C GLY A 9 9.70 2.44 -2.71
N SER A 10 8.48 2.77 -2.30
CA SER A 10 7.69 3.88 -2.84
C SER A 10 6.75 4.52 -1.84
N HIS A 11 6.52 5.82 -1.97
CA HIS A 11 5.49 6.55 -1.24
C HIS A 11 4.25 6.73 -2.10
N ILE A 12 3.07 6.72 -1.47
CA ILE A 12 1.78 6.97 -2.14
C ILE A 12 1.09 8.16 -1.46
N TYR A 13 0.67 9.11 -2.28
CA TYR A 13 -0.11 10.30 -1.90
C TYR A 13 -1.49 10.28 -2.56
N GLU A 14 -2.41 11.09 -2.04
CA GLU A 14 -3.81 11.15 -2.50
C GLU A 14 -4.44 9.75 -2.62
N ALA A 15 -4.07 8.88 -1.67
CA ALA A 15 -4.34 7.47 -1.77
C ALA A 15 -5.82 7.17 -1.52
N GLY A 16 -6.31 6.11 -2.16
CA GLY A 16 -7.61 5.56 -1.90
C GLY A 16 -7.64 4.04 -1.92
N VAL A 17 -8.47 3.48 -1.04
CA VAL A 17 -8.59 2.02 -0.88
C VAL A 17 -9.66 1.49 -1.82
N ARG A 18 -9.23 0.78 -2.87
CA ARG A 18 -10.11 0.15 -3.85
C ARG A 18 -10.34 -1.31 -3.46
N HIS A 19 -11.61 -1.70 -3.37
CA HIS A 19 -12.01 -3.07 -3.08
C HIS A 19 -12.93 -3.60 -4.19
N VAL A 20 -12.45 -4.55 -4.97
CA VAL A 20 -13.17 -5.13 -6.12
C VAL A 20 -12.90 -6.63 -6.15
N ASN A 21 -13.91 -7.45 -6.43
CA ASN A 21 -13.79 -8.91 -6.53
C ASN A 21 -13.11 -9.56 -5.31
N ASN A 22 -13.38 -9.03 -4.11
CA ASN A 22 -12.80 -9.49 -2.85
C ASN A 22 -11.27 -9.32 -2.75
N GLU A 23 -10.69 -8.43 -3.57
CA GLU A 23 -9.27 -8.05 -3.54
C GLU A 23 -9.12 -6.55 -3.23
N ILE A 24 -8.09 -6.23 -2.46
CA ILE A 24 -7.81 -4.89 -1.96
C ILE A 24 -6.62 -4.33 -2.71
N PHE A 25 -6.72 -3.08 -3.14
CA PHE A 25 -5.69 -2.33 -3.86
C PHE A 25 -5.59 -0.91 -3.29
N ILE A 26 -4.45 -0.26 -3.50
CA ILE A 26 -4.35 1.20 -3.34
C ILE A 26 -4.24 1.84 -4.71
N GLU A 27 -5.03 2.87 -4.92
CA GLU A 27 -4.85 3.82 -6.01
C GLU A 27 -4.28 5.12 -5.43
N GLY A 28 -3.36 5.77 -6.11
CA GLY A 28 -2.81 7.05 -5.67
C GLY A 28 -1.66 7.51 -6.56
N ILE A 29 -1.04 8.63 -6.17
CA ILE A 29 0.14 9.19 -6.83
C ILE A 29 1.40 8.56 -6.21
N ILE A 30 2.23 7.89 -7.01
CA ILE A 30 3.35 7.09 -6.51
C ILE A 30 4.71 7.76 -6.82
N TYR A 31 5.61 7.77 -5.83
CA TYR A 31 7.01 8.19 -5.98
C TYR A 31 7.96 7.13 -5.41
N GLY A 32 8.93 6.65 -6.21
CA GLY A 32 9.92 5.68 -5.78
C GLY A 32 10.22 4.60 -6.81
N ILE A 33 10.21 3.33 -6.40
CA ILE A 33 10.45 2.15 -7.23
C ILE A 33 9.25 1.20 -7.18
N VAL A 34 8.75 0.79 -8.35
CA VAL A 34 7.68 -0.19 -8.53
C VAL A 34 8.12 -1.21 -9.57
N ASP A 35 7.99 -2.50 -9.25
CA ASP A 35 8.39 -3.60 -10.14
C ASP A 35 9.86 -3.48 -10.63
N GLY A 36 10.72 -2.84 -9.82
CA GLY A 36 12.13 -2.59 -10.12
C GLY A 36 12.40 -1.32 -10.92
N GLU A 37 11.38 -0.62 -11.39
CA GLU A 37 11.48 0.59 -12.21
C GLU A 37 11.16 1.86 -11.42
N PRO A 38 11.86 2.98 -11.69
CA PRO A 38 11.57 4.26 -11.05
C PRO A 38 10.23 4.84 -11.51
N VAL A 39 9.48 5.42 -10.58
CA VAL A 39 8.20 6.11 -10.80
C VAL A 39 8.24 7.49 -10.13
N ASP A 40 7.72 8.51 -10.80
CA ASP A 40 7.76 9.91 -10.35
C ASP A 40 6.42 10.64 -10.57
N GLY A 41 5.45 10.40 -9.69
CA GLY A 41 4.25 11.23 -9.58
C GLY A 41 3.11 10.87 -10.53
N ASP A 42 3.16 9.72 -11.18
CA ASP A 42 2.04 9.22 -11.95
C ASP A 42 0.99 8.55 -11.04
N ARG A 43 -0.29 8.72 -11.38
CA ARG A 43 -1.39 8.01 -10.72
C ARG A 43 -1.37 6.56 -11.15
N MET A 44 -1.26 5.66 -10.18
CA MET A 44 -1.15 4.23 -10.41
C MET A 44 -2.02 3.47 -9.41
N THR A 45 -2.29 2.21 -9.73
CA THR A 45 -2.90 1.25 -8.81
C THR A 45 -1.87 0.19 -8.48
N THR A 46 -1.70 -0.14 -7.20
CA THR A 46 -0.83 -1.22 -6.76
C THR A 46 -1.31 -2.57 -7.33
N HIS A 47 -0.48 -3.60 -7.24
CA HIS A 47 -0.98 -4.96 -7.31
C HIS A 47 -1.85 -5.27 -6.07
N ARG A 48 -2.53 -6.42 -6.06
CA ARG A 48 -3.38 -6.78 -4.91
C ARG A 48 -2.57 -6.82 -3.62
N LEU A 49 -3.11 -6.25 -2.56
CA LEU A 49 -2.45 -6.19 -1.28
C LEU A 49 -2.43 -7.56 -0.59
N ARG A 50 -1.30 -7.85 0.06
CA ARG A 50 -1.08 -9.05 0.87
C ARG A 50 -0.98 -8.73 2.35
N LYS A 51 -0.41 -7.57 2.69
CA LYS A 51 -0.21 -7.15 4.07
C LYS A 51 -0.27 -5.64 4.18
N ALA A 52 -0.76 -5.17 5.32
CA ALA A 52 -0.61 -3.80 5.76
C ALA A 52 -0.03 -3.78 7.17
N TRP A 53 0.56 -2.66 7.59
CA TRP A 53 1.02 -2.41 8.96
C TRP A 53 1.08 -0.90 9.22
N VAL A 54 1.19 -0.53 10.50
CA VAL A 54 1.48 0.86 10.88
C VAL A 54 2.97 1.09 10.71
N GLU A 55 3.33 2.10 9.95
CA GLU A 55 4.70 2.55 9.71
C GLU A 55 4.89 3.95 10.33
N ASP A 56 6.14 4.37 10.55
CA ASP A 56 6.43 5.66 11.20
C ASP A 56 5.79 6.88 10.49
N MET A 57 5.71 6.83 9.16
CA MET A 57 5.19 7.92 8.33
C MET A 57 3.74 7.73 7.86
N GLY A 58 3.11 6.59 8.16
CA GLY A 58 1.77 6.29 7.66
C GLY A 58 1.42 4.80 7.68
N ILE A 59 0.86 4.30 6.58
CA ILE A 59 0.45 2.89 6.46
C ILE A 59 1.40 2.18 5.49
N GLY A 60 2.17 1.23 6.02
CA GLY A 60 3.03 0.36 5.25
C GLY A 60 2.23 -0.75 4.57
N LEU A 61 2.57 -1.07 3.33
CA LEU A 61 1.87 -2.05 2.50
C LEU A 61 2.85 -2.99 1.80
N LEU A 62 2.43 -4.24 1.63
CA LEU A 62 3.08 -5.23 0.78
C LEU A 62 2.06 -5.75 -0.22
N ASP A 63 2.39 -5.66 -1.50
CA ASP A 63 1.55 -6.20 -2.57
C ASP A 63 1.94 -7.64 -2.96
N SER A 64 1.26 -8.20 -3.96
CA SER A 64 1.50 -9.56 -4.42
C SER A 64 2.76 -9.76 -5.26
N GLN A 65 3.39 -8.70 -5.77
CA GLN A 65 4.67 -8.77 -6.48
C GLN A 65 5.86 -8.55 -5.53
N GLY A 66 5.59 -8.21 -4.27
CA GLY A 66 6.61 -7.96 -3.27
C GLY A 66 7.01 -6.49 -3.17
N ASN A 67 6.32 -5.59 -3.89
CA ASN A 67 6.54 -4.16 -3.76
C ASN A 67 6.08 -3.69 -2.38
N ARG A 68 6.86 -2.78 -1.80
CA ARG A 68 6.61 -2.18 -0.50
C ARG A 68 6.31 -0.70 -0.65
N TYR A 69 5.18 -0.30 -0.13
CA TYR A 69 4.71 1.08 -0.19
C TYR A 69 4.51 1.65 1.21
N CYS A 70 4.59 2.97 1.33
CA CYS A 70 4.08 3.71 2.48
C CYS A 70 3.05 4.72 1.97
N VAL A 71 1.80 4.55 2.38
CA VAL A 71 0.77 5.57 2.17
C VAL A 71 0.97 6.65 3.22
N ILE A 72 1.32 7.85 2.77
CA ILE A 72 1.57 9.01 3.64
C ILE A 72 0.32 9.90 3.72
N ASP A 73 -0.48 9.92 2.65
CA ASP A 73 -1.63 10.80 2.53
C ASP A 73 -2.80 10.10 1.84
N TYR A 74 -4.01 10.31 2.37
CA TYR A 74 -5.26 9.76 1.86
C TYR A 74 -6.13 10.89 1.33
N ASP A 75 -6.68 10.72 0.12
CA ASP A 75 -7.57 11.72 -0.45
C ASP A 75 -8.96 11.63 0.20
N GLU A 76 -9.23 12.52 1.15
CA GLU A 76 -10.52 12.60 1.86
C GLU A 76 -11.68 12.98 0.94
N MET A 77 -11.42 13.53 -0.25
CA MET A 77 -12.43 13.92 -1.24
C MET A 77 -12.88 12.75 -2.13
N GLN A 78 -12.12 11.65 -2.15
CA GLN A 78 -12.53 10.43 -2.85
C GLN A 78 -13.51 9.63 -1.97
N GLU A 79 -14.79 9.56 -2.38
CA GLU A 79 -15.89 8.95 -1.61
C GLU A 79 -15.63 7.50 -1.11
N PHE A 80 -14.71 6.78 -1.75
CA PHE A 80 -14.38 5.39 -1.41
C PHE A 80 -13.30 5.22 -0.33
N VAL A 81 -12.56 6.28 0.02
CA VAL A 81 -11.39 6.19 0.91
C VAL A 81 -11.81 5.92 2.35
N ALA A 82 -12.76 6.70 2.87
CA ALA A 82 -13.29 6.51 4.21
C ALA A 82 -14.03 5.18 4.37
N GLN A 83 -14.66 4.68 3.30
CA GLN A 83 -15.48 3.47 3.36
C GLN A 83 -14.64 2.20 3.48
N ASN A 84 -13.43 2.17 2.92
CA ASN A 84 -12.63 0.93 2.79
C ASN A 84 -11.35 0.90 3.63
N LEU A 85 -10.99 1.97 4.34
CA LEU A 85 -9.77 2.01 5.17
C LEU A 85 -9.71 0.87 6.21
N HIS A 86 -10.86 0.48 6.75
CA HIS A 86 -10.98 -0.63 7.70
C HIS A 86 -10.45 -1.97 7.15
N LEU A 87 -10.43 -2.15 5.82
CA LEU A 87 -9.87 -3.34 5.18
C LEU A 87 -8.35 -3.41 5.34
N LEU A 88 -7.65 -2.28 5.37
CA LEU A 88 -6.21 -2.23 5.63
C LEU A 88 -5.91 -2.63 7.08
N PHE A 89 -6.73 -2.18 8.04
CA PHE A 89 -6.60 -2.65 9.42
C PHE A 89 -6.85 -4.15 9.52
N GLY A 90 -7.86 -4.67 8.80
CA GLY A 90 -8.08 -6.11 8.66
C GLY A 90 -6.83 -6.85 8.17
N LEU A 91 -6.22 -6.38 7.08
CA LEU A 91 -4.95 -6.92 6.55
C LEU A 91 -3.79 -6.82 7.56
N ALA A 92 -3.75 -5.77 8.39
CA ALA A 92 -2.74 -5.62 9.43
C ALA A 92 -2.88 -6.67 10.54
N TYR A 93 -4.12 -7.02 10.93
CA TYR A 93 -4.37 -8.04 11.96
C TYR A 93 -4.23 -9.48 11.47
N LEU A 94 -4.39 -9.74 10.17
CA LEU A 94 -4.18 -11.09 9.61
C LEU A 94 -2.68 -11.43 9.62
N GLY A 95 -2.20 -11.98 10.74
CA GLY A 95 -0.86 -12.54 10.87
C GLY A 95 -0.69 -13.68 9.87
N GLY A 96 0.36 -13.61 9.05
CA GLY A 96 0.63 -14.65 8.05
C GLY A 96 0.82 -16.00 8.74
N ARG A 97 -0.05 -16.97 8.44
CA ARG A 97 0.47 -18.33 8.30
C ARG A 97 1.39 -18.27 7.08
N SER A 98 2.68 -18.43 7.33
CA SER A 98 3.65 -18.78 6.30
C SER A 98 3.05 -19.96 5.51
N VAL A 99 2.81 -19.74 4.23
CA VAL A 99 2.62 -20.83 3.27
C VAL A 99 3.87 -20.85 2.41
#